data_AF-A0A8G2F3B9-F1
#
_entry.id   AF-A0A8G2F3B9-F1
#
_cell.length_a   1.000
_cell.length_b   1.000
_cell.length_c   1.000
_cell.angle_alpha   90.00
_cell.angle_beta   90.00
_cell.angle_gamma   90.00
#
_symmetry.space_group_name_H-M   'P 1'
#
loop_
_entity.id
_entity.type
_entity.pdbx_description
1 polymer ?
#
loop_
_entity_poly.entity_id
_entity_poly.type
_entity_poly.pdbx_seq_one_letter_code
_entity_poly.pdbx_strand_id
1 'polypeptide(L)'
;MKYSTQVKPISYLKSHAAEIVSTLSQTRQPLLITQNGEAKLVVMDVKSYEAQEETFALLKLLALGKREMDQGRFRDVEDVFTEIDALDPK
;
A
#
# COMPACT_ATOMS: atom_id res chain seq x y z
N MET A 1 13.94 -1.70 -1.17
CA MET A 1 14.19 -0.82 0.00
C MET A 1 15.39 -1.34 0.77
N LYS A 2 16.36 -0.48 1.13
CA LYS A 2 17.48 -0.88 2.00
C LYS A 2 17.12 -0.54 3.45
N TYR A 3 16.61 -1.52 4.20
CA TYR A 3 16.30 -1.35 5.62
C TYR A 3 17.55 -1.25 6.52
N SER A 4 18.75 -1.50 5.96
CA SER A 4 20.00 -1.59 6.73
C SER A 4 20.34 -0.33 7.53
N THR A 5 19.80 0.84 7.17
CA THR A 5 20.01 2.11 7.89
C THR A 5 18.87 2.50 8.82
N GLN A 6 17.75 1.76 8.81
CA GLN A 6 16.53 2.09 9.57
C GLN A 6 16.13 0.98 10.52
N VAL A 7 17.12 0.31 11.11
CA VAL A 7 16.92 -0.70 12.14
C VAL A 7 17.16 -0.09 13.51
N LYS A 8 16.20 -0.21 14.42
CA LYS A 8 16.33 0.23 15.81
C LYS A 8 15.80 -0.84 16.77
N PRO A 9 16.41 -1.02 17.95
CA PRO A 9 15.89 -1.95 18.95
C PRO A 9 14.58 -1.44 19.57
N ILE A 10 13.78 -2.34 20.12
CA ILE A 10 12.51 -2.01 20.80
C ILE A 10 12.69 -1.01 21.95
N SER A 11 13.86 -1.00 22.59
CA SER A 11 14.20 0.01 23.62
C SER A 11 14.22 1.43 23.06
N TYR A 12 14.71 1.62 21.83
CA TYR A 12 14.73 2.93 21.19
C TYR A 12 13.32 3.46 20.94
N LEU A 13 12.40 2.61 20.48
CA LEU A 13 10.99 2.95 20.30
C LEU A 13 10.34 3.42 21.62
N LYS A 14 10.61 2.72 22.73
CA LYS A 14 10.07 3.08 24.05
C LYS A 14 10.55 4.45 24.53
N SER A 15 11.82 4.78 24.28
CA SER A 15 12.45 5.99 24.79
C SER A 15 12.26 7.22 23.87
N HIS A 16 11.99 7.04 22.58
CA HIS A 16 11.99 8.12 21.57
C HIS A 16 10.71 8.17 20.73
N ALA A 17 9.57 7.74 21.27
CA ALA A 17 8.31 7.63 20.53
C ALA A 17 7.90 8.95 19.83
N ALA A 18 7.99 10.09 20.52
CA ALA A 18 7.60 11.39 19.95
C ALA A 18 8.50 11.81 18.77
N GLU A 19 9.81 11.60 18.88
CA GLU A 19 10.78 11.86 17.81
C GLU A 19 10.51 10.95 16.59
N ILE A 20 10.21 9.67 16.85
CA ILE A 20 9.87 8.70 15.80
C ILE A 20 8.61 9.15 15.06
N VAL A 21 7.55 9.54 15.77
CA VAL A 21 6.31 10.05 15.14
C VAL A 21 6.59 11.25 14.24
N SER A 22 7.37 12.23 14.73
CA SER A 22 7.76 13.41 13.95
C SER A 22 8.55 13.03 12.69
N THR A 23 9.58 12.18 12.86
CA THR A 23 10.48 11.77 11.78
C THR A 23 9.75 10.96 10.71
N LEU A 24 8.94 9.98 11.11
CA LEU A 24 8.18 9.15 10.16
C LEU A 24 7.16 9.98 9.38
N SER A 25 6.47 10.92 10.05
CA SER A 25 5.50 11.79 9.39
C SER A 25 6.13 12.71 8.34
N GLN A 26 7.37 13.15 8.57
CA GLN A 26 8.11 14.04 7.65
C GLN A 26 8.79 13.26 6.52
N THR A 27 9.50 12.19 6.86
CA THR A 27 10.34 11.45 5.92
C THR A 27 9.55 10.42 5.12
N ARG A 28 8.43 9.92 5.67
CA ARG A 28 7.66 8.79 5.15
C ARG A 28 8.49 7.53 4.89
N GLN A 29 9.56 7.35 5.66
CA GLN A 29 10.40 6.18 5.56
C GLN A 29 10.11 5.24 6.74
N PRO A 30 9.78 3.95 6.50
CA PRO A 30 9.45 3.02 7.57
C PRO A 30 10.67 2.59 8.38
N LEU A 31 10.46 2.37 9.68
CA LEU A 31 11.47 1.93 10.64
C LEU A 31 11.28 0.45 10.99
N LEU A 32 12.35 -0.34 10.92
CA LEU A 32 12.36 -1.74 11.35
C LEU A 32 12.73 -1.83 12.83
N ILE A 33 11.89 -2.46 13.63
CA ILE A 33 12.11 -2.64 15.07
C ILE A 33 12.56 -4.06 15.36
N THR A 34 13.66 -4.18 16.11
CA THR A 34 14.19 -5.46 16.56
C THR A 34 13.95 -5.71 18.05
N GLN A 35 13.77 -6.97 18.41
CA GLN A 35 13.76 -7.44 19.80
C GLN A 35 14.68 -8.65 19.89
N ASN A 36 15.62 -8.63 20.84
CA ASN A 36 16.65 -9.67 20.98
C ASN A 36 17.45 -9.92 19.68
N GLY A 37 17.72 -8.86 18.91
CA GLY A 37 18.47 -8.93 17.66
C GLY A 37 17.64 -9.35 16.44
N GLU A 38 16.38 -9.76 16.62
CA GLU A 38 15.51 -10.20 15.53
C GLU A 38 14.52 -9.11 15.13
N ALA A 39 14.30 -8.92 13.83
CA ALA A 39 13.26 -8.02 13.33
C ALA A 39 11.86 -8.55 13.67
N LYS A 40 11.03 -7.71 14.29
CA LYS A 40 9.68 -8.08 14.75
C LYS A 40 8.58 -7.17 14.24
N LEU A 41 8.84 -5.87 14.09
CA LEU A 41 7.84 -4.88 13.68
C LEU A 41 8.39 -3.96 12.60
N VAL A 42 7.47 -3.41 11.80
CA VAL A 42 7.72 -2.25 10.96
C VAL A 42 6.82 -1.13 11.46
N VAL A 43 7.39 0.05 11.70
CA VAL A 43 6.66 1.25 12.12
C VAL A 43 6.67 2.24 10.95
N MET A 44 5.50 2.75 10.59
CA MET A 44 5.33 3.73 9.52
C MET A 44 4.19 4.69 9.85
N ASP A 45 4.15 5.85 9.19
CA ASP A 45 3.01 6.75 9.31
C ASP A 45 1.77 6.21 8.59
N VAL A 46 0.59 6.63 9.03
CA VAL A 46 -0.69 6.13 8.53
C VAL A 46 -0.89 6.41 7.04
N LYS A 47 -0.46 7.57 6.54
CA LYS A 47 -0.64 7.92 5.11
C LYS A 47 0.18 6.99 4.21
N SER A 48 1.40 6.65 4.64
CA SER A 48 2.22 5.68 3.92
C SER A 48 1.63 4.28 3.95
N TYR A 49 1.05 3.86 5.09
CA TYR A 49 0.34 2.58 5.18
C TYR A 49 -0.87 2.51 4.26
N GLU A 50 -1.73 3.54 4.28
CA GLU A 50 -2.93 3.63 3.42
C GLU A 50 -2.55 3.61 1.94
N ALA A 51 -1.57 4.41 1.52
CA ALA A 51 -1.10 4.43 0.14
C ALA A 51 -0.55 3.07 -0.32
N GLN A 52 0.10 2.32 0.59
CA GLN A 52 0.56 0.96 0.30
C GLN A 52 -0.61 -0.02 0.13
N GLU A 53 -1.64 0.07 0.98
CA GLU A 53 -2.85 -0.74 0.87
C GLU A 53 -3.62 -0.46 -0.44
N GLU A 54 -3.77 0.81 -0.81
CA GLU A 54 -4.37 1.23 -2.08
C GLU A 54 -3.58 0.70 -3.28
N THR A 55 -2.24 0.76 -3.22
CA THR A 55 -1.37 0.22 -4.26
C THR A 55 -1.58 -1.29 -4.41
N PHE A 56 -1.66 -2.03 -3.30
CA PHE A 56 -1.92 -3.47 -3.35
C PHE A 56 -3.31 -3.79 -3.89
N ALA A 57 -4.32 -3.00 -3.54
CA ALA A 57 -5.67 -3.16 -4.09
C ALA A 57 -5.66 -2.97 -5.61
N LEU A 58 -5.02 -1.92 -6.11
CA LEU A 58 -4.88 -1.68 -7.55
C LEU A 58 -4.14 -2.82 -8.25
N LEU A 59 -3.02 -3.29 -7.70
CA LEU A 59 -2.27 -4.40 -8.28
C LEU A 59 -3.09 -5.69 -8.33
N LYS A 60 -3.93 -5.96 -7.32
CA LYS A 60 -4.87 -7.10 -7.33
C LYS A 60 -5.93 -6.95 -8.43
N LEU A 61 -6.51 -5.77 -8.59
CA LEU A 61 -7.49 -5.49 -9.65
C LEU A 61 -6.87 -5.69 -11.04
N LEU A 62 -5.66 -5.19 -11.26
CA LEU A 62 -4.94 -5.38 -12.53
C LEU A 62 -4.62 -6.85 -12.80
N ALA A 63 -4.18 -7.60 -11.78
CA ALA A 63 -3.91 -9.03 -11.92
C ALA A 63 -5.19 -9.82 -12.23
N LEU A 64 -6.32 -9.47 -11.60
CA LEU A 64 -7.62 -10.07 -11.88
C LEU A 64 -8.06 -9.76 -13.31
N GLY A 65 -8.02 -8.49 -13.73
CA GLY A 65 -8.39 -8.07 -15.08
C GLY A 65 -7.55 -8.78 -16.15
N LYS A 66 -6.23 -8.91 -15.93
CA LYS A 66 -5.36 -9.69 -16.82
C LYS A 66 -5.83 -11.15 -16.95
N ARG A 67 -6.16 -11.79 -15.83
CA ARG A 67 -6.66 -13.17 -15.83
C ARG A 67 -8.01 -13.30 -16.54
N GLU A 68 -8.88 -12.31 -16.41
CA GLU A 68 -10.17 -12.27 -17.10
C GLU A 68 -9.99 -12.14 -18.61
N MET A 69 -9.09 -11.27 -19.05
CA MET A 69 -8.71 -11.14 -20.47
C MET A 69 -8.16 -12.45 -21.04
N ASP A 70 -7.23 -13.11 -20.33
CA ASP A 70 -6.66 -14.40 -20.74
C ASP A 70 -7.73 -15.51 -20.86
N GLN A 71 -8.87 -15.35 -20.16
CA GLN A 71 -10.00 -16.28 -20.16
C GLN A 71 -11.15 -15.83 -21.07
N GLY A 72 -10.95 -14.78 -21.89
CA GLY A 72 -11.97 -14.23 -22.78
C GLY A 72 -13.14 -13.57 -22.07
N ARG A 73 -13.02 -13.27 -20.77
CA ARG A 73 -14.04 -12.57 -19.97
C ARG A 73 -13.83 -11.07 -20.03
N PHE A 74 -14.08 -10.49 -21.18
CA PHE A 74 -14.10 -9.04 -21.39
C PHE A 74 -15.28 -8.68 -22.27
N ARG A 75 -15.60 -7.39 -22.34
CA ARG A 75 -16.63 -6.84 -23.22
C ARG A 75 -16.00 -5.81 -24.14
N ASP A 76 -16.59 -5.63 -25.32
CA ASP A 76 -16.21 -4.53 -26.19
C ASP A 76 -16.58 -3.20 -25.54
N VAL A 77 -15.74 -2.20 -25.75
CA VAL A 77 -15.93 -0.88 -25.16
C VAL A 77 -17.14 -0.17 -25.75
N GLU A 78 -17.45 -0.39 -27.04
CA GLU A 78 -18.61 0.18 -27.72
C GLU A 78 -19.93 -0.34 -27.14
N ASP A 79 -19.98 -1.64 -26.83
CA ASP A 79 -21.16 -2.26 -26.19
C ASP A 79 -21.42 -1.68 -24.80
N VAL A 80 -20.35 -1.44 -24.03
CA VAL A 80 -20.45 -0.89 -22.67
C VAL A 80 -20.94 0.56 -22.70
N PHE A 81 -20.40 1.41 -23.58
CA PHE A 81 -20.86 2.81 -23.67
C PHE A 81 -22.31 2.91 -24.13
N THR A 82 -22.71 2.08 -25.08
CA THR A 82 -24.11 2.01 -25.54
C THR A 82 -25.06 1.68 -24.38
N GLU A 83 -24.68 0.74 -23.50
CA GLU A 83 -25.46 0.37 -22.32
C GLU A 83 -25.51 1.50 -21.28
N ILE A 84 -24.39 2.18 -21.00
CA ILE A 84 -24.34 3.29 -20.05
C ILE A 84 -25.20 4.47 -20.52
N ASP A 85 -25.11 4.85 -21.80
CA ASP A 85 -25.90 5.93 -22.38
C ASP A 85 -27.41 5.62 -22.34
N ALA A 86 -27.79 4.35 -22.44
CA ALA A 86 -29.18 3.91 -22.32
C ALA A 86 -29.70 3.97 -20.86
N LEU A 87 -28.81 3.92 -19.86
CA LEU A 87 -29.16 3.99 -18.44
C LEU A 87 -29.35 5.43 -17.92
N ASP A 88 -28.76 6.43 -18.59
CA ASP A 88 -28.96 7.85 -18.30
C ASP A 88 -29.43 8.61 -19.57
N PRO A 89 -30.68 8.36 -20.01
CA PRO A 89 -31.23 9.05 -21.16
C PRO A 89 -31.37 10.54 -20.85
N LYS A 90 -30.63 11.38 -21.60
CA LYS A 90 -30.73 12.85 -21.56
C LYS A 90 -32.14 13.37 -21.78
#